data_AF-A0A7K1V9D8-F1
#
_entry.id   AF-A0A7K1V9D8-F1
#
_cell.length_a   1.000
_cell.length_b   1.000
_cell.length_c   1.000
_cell.angle_alpha   90.00
_cell.angle_beta   90.00
_cell.angle_gamma   90.00
#
_symmetry.space_group_name_H-M   'P 1'
#
loop_
_entity.id
_entity.type
_entity.pdbx_description
1 polymer ?
#
loop_
_entity_poly.entity_id
_entity_poly.type
_entity_poly.pdbx_seq_one_letter_code
_entity_poly.pdbx_strand_id
1 'polypeptide(L)'
;MSMMSAPVDAPVWPQYGRAVHVGTSANGKVSVYFDPQLGRPGLQNACDLLTDADRVVAANDRIFGIVSGAVNVIVFALGGRTDGTGGADHMACDFVNGGSIEVCAAFGAPARVSALFEAELSECSMGGRLCEVSTGEALSRWCAAVVSDNALGDFATAPIWQAAGAPDFVNITDPTDRNPISTGCGMAFLSWLLSLGHSLNEAARAMVTLGDTGTLAQLYAELTGNPATAAWDTFCTAVHALPTKITTDDPFTALPMPAQLALHNPGTAEPVDAALRPAPDPVCQIRSHRLLAADLDYPDDLTTQL
;
A
#
# COMPACT_ATOMS: atom_id res chain seq x y z
N MET A 1 -10.40 -35.90 -16.56
CA MET A 1 -10.82 -34.62 -17.18
C MET A 1 -11.29 -33.72 -16.06
N SER A 2 -10.41 -32.83 -15.58
CA SER A 2 -10.74 -31.87 -14.53
C SER A 2 -11.53 -30.74 -15.17
N MET A 3 -12.71 -30.43 -14.62
CA MET A 3 -13.53 -29.32 -15.09
C MET A 3 -12.91 -28.02 -14.58
N MET A 4 -12.33 -27.23 -15.48
CA MET A 4 -12.08 -25.82 -15.22
C MET A 4 -13.45 -25.16 -15.09
N SER A 5 -13.76 -24.64 -13.90
CA SER A 5 -14.94 -23.80 -13.67
C SER A 5 -14.96 -22.67 -14.70
N ALA A 6 -16.15 -22.33 -15.18
CA ALA A 6 -16.37 -21.20 -16.09
C ALA A 6 -15.76 -19.91 -15.48
N PRO A 7 -15.21 -19.01 -16.32
CA PRO A 7 -14.64 -17.77 -15.83
C PRO A 7 -15.74 -16.98 -15.13
N VAL A 8 -15.53 -16.65 -13.85
CA VAL A 8 -16.20 -15.50 -13.24
C VAL A 8 -15.81 -14.32 -14.12
N ASP A 9 -16.79 -13.56 -14.62
CA ASP A 9 -16.50 -12.37 -15.41
C ASP A 9 -15.53 -11.51 -14.60
N ALA A 10 -14.33 -11.31 -15.16
CA ALA A 10 -13.31 -10.53 -14.49
C ALA A 10 -13.85 -9.11 -14.27
N PRO A 11 -13.47 -8.44 -13.18
CA PRO A 11 -13.79 -7.03 -12.97
C PRO A 11 -13.39 -6.20 -14.20
N VAL A 12 -14.15 -5.14 -14.47
CA VAL A 12 -13.73 -4.14 -15.46
C VAL A 12 -12.60 -3.33 -14.83
N TRP A 13 -11.41 -3.41 -15.43
CA TRP A 13 -10.24 -2.67 -14.98
C TRP A 13 -10.20 -1.32 -15.70
N PRO A 14 -9.98 -0.20 -14.99
CA PRO A 14 -9.89 1.13 -15.57
C PRO A 14 -8.94 1.25 -16.78
N GLN A 15 -7.77 0.63 -16.68
CA GLN A 15 -6.68 0.74 -17.64
C GLN A 15 -6.26 -0.62 -18.24
N TYR A 16 -6.97 -1.72 -17.94
CA TYR A 16 -6.54 -3.06 -18.35
C TYR A 16 -7.65 -3.98 -18.90
N GLY A 17 -7.25 -4.93 -19.76
CA GLY A 17 -8.17 -5.79 -20.54
C GLY A 17 -8.29 -7.23 -20.07
N ARG A 18 -7.21 -8.02 -20.09
CA ARG A 18 -7.27 -9.50 -19.97
C ARG A 18 -6.59 -10.03 -18.71
N ALA A 19 -7.30 -10.04 -17.59
CA ALA A 19 -6.74 -10.50 -16.32
C ALA A 19 -6.88 -12.02 -16.12
N VAL A 20 -5.94 -12.63 -15.41
CA VAL A 20 -6.05 -14.02 -14.94
C VAL A 20 -6.21 -13.99 -13.42
N HIS A 21 -7.27 -14.62 -12.92
CA HIS A 21 -7.49 -14.78 -11.48
C HIS A 21 -6.45 -15.73 -10.89
N VAL A 22 -5.77 -15.28 -9.83
CA VAL A 22 -4.77 -16.04 -9.09
C VAL A 22 -5.41 -16.77 -7.91
N GLY A 23 -6.29 -16.10 -7.18
CA GLY A 23 -6.95 -16.63 -6.00
C GLY A 23 -7.64 -15.54 -5.20
N THR A 24 -8.33 -15.95 -4.14
CA THR A 24 -8.96 -15.05 -3.18
C THR A 24 -8.34 -15.30 -1.81
N SER A 25 -8.08 -14.23 -1.05
CA SER A 25 -7.45 -14.28 0.26
C SER A 25 -8.28 -15.09 1.26
N ALA A 26 -7.66 -15.56 2.35
CA ALA A 26 -8.30 -16.55 3.22
C ALA A 26 -9.53 -16.00 3.95
N ASN A 27 -9.57 -14.69 4.22
CA ASN A 27 -10.76 -14.02 4.78
C ASN A 27 -11.83 -13.65 3.73
N GLY A 28 -11.58 -13.92 2.44
CA GLY A 28 -12.51 -13.64 1.34
C GLY A 28 -12.60 -12.17 0.92
N LYS A 29 -11.72 -11.28 1.41
CA LYS A 29 -11.79 -9.84 1.16
C LYS A 29 -11.05 -9.39 -0.09
N VAL A 30 -10.04 -10.13 -0.54
CA VAL A 30 -9.21 -9.70 -1.68
C VAL A 30 -9.15 -10.80 -2.72
N SER A 31 -9.73 -10.55 -3.90
CA SER A 31 -9.52 -11.39 -5.08
C SER A 31 -8.39 -10.82 -5.91
N VAL A 32 -7.32 -11.59 -6.10
CA VAL A 32 -6.10 -11.15 -6.81
C VAL A 32 -6.07 -11.69 -8.23
N TYR A 33 -5.74 -10.80 -9.15
CA TYR A 33 -5.58 -11.05 -10.57
C TYR A 33 -4.22 -10.55 -11.04
N PHE A 34 -3.78 -11.01 -12.21
CA PHE A 34 -2.57 -10.48 -12.85
C PHE A 34 -2.67 -10.46 -14.36
N ASP A 35 -1.81 -9.64 -14.98
CA ASP A 35 -1.58 -9.64 -16.43
C ASP A 35 -0.72 -10.84 -16.85
N PRO A 36 -1.25 -11.83 -17.60
CA PRO A 36 -0.48 -12.99 -18.02
C PRO A 36 0.70 -12.66 -18.93
N GLN A 37 0.74 -11.48 -19.57
CA GLN A 37 1.87 -11.05 -20.40
C GLN A 37 3.13 -10.78 -19.58
N LEU A 38 2.99 -10.52 -18.28
CA LEU A 38 4.12 -10.36 -17.35
C LEU A 38 4.83 -11.68 -17.04
N GLY A 39 4.25 -12.81 -17.45
CA GLY A 39 4.82 -14.14 -17.24
C GLY A 39 5.02 -14.46 -15.76
N ARG A 40 6.09 -15.24 -15.48
CA ARG A 40 6.37 -15.74 -14.13
C ARG A 40 6.65 -14.63 -13.10
N PRO A 41 7.39 -13.55 -13.39
CA PRO A 41 7.58 -12.46 -12.43
C PRO A 41 6.27 -11.78 -12.01
N GLY A 42 5.36 -11.52 -12.95
CA GLY A 42 4.05 -10.95 -12.63
C GLY A 42 3.18 -11.89 -11.80
N LEU A 43 3.16 -13.18 -12.15
CA LEU A 43 2.50 -14.21 -11.33
C LEU A 43 3.06 -14.26 -9.91
N GLN A 44 4.39 -14.16 -9.76
CA GLN A 44 5.02 -14.15 -8.44
C GLN A 44 4.57 -12.95 -7.61
N ASN A 45 4.57 -11.73 -8.17
CA ASN A 45 4.05 -10.55 -7.47
C ASN A 45 2.61 -10.73 -7.01
N ALA A 46 1.74 -11.29 -7.87
CA ALA A 46 0.34 -11.53 -7.53
C ALA A 46 0.17 -12.59 -6.43
N CYS A 47 0.98 -13.66 -6.44
CA CYS A 47 1.01 -14.66 -5.39
C CYS A 47 1.53 -14.12 -4.04
N ASP A 48 2.56 -13.27 -4.08
CA ASP A 48 3.10 -12.62 -2.89
C ASP A 48 2.04 -11.67 -2.30
N LEU A 49 1.37 -10.88 -3.14
CA LEU A 49 0.27 -10.02 -2.72
C LEU A 49 -0.89 -10.83 -2.13
N LEU A 50 -1.31 -11.92 -2.78
CA LEU A 50 -2.38 -12.80 -2.28
C LEU A 50 -2.04 -13.36 -0.88
N THR A 51 -0.77 -13.67 -0.64
CA THR A 51 -0.29 -14.18 0.66
C THR A 51 -0.31 -13.10 1.73
N ASP A 52 -0.07 -11.84 1.38
CA ASP A 52 0.02 -10.71 2.30
C ASP A 52 -1.31 -9.95 2.49
N ALA A 53 -2.27 -10.14 1.59
CA ALA A 53 -3.52 -9.39 1.50
C ALA A 53 -4.30 -9.31 2.82
N ASP A 54 -4.43 -10.42 3.55
CA ASP A 54 -5.18 -10.45 4.81
C ASP A 54 -4.50 -9.61 5.91
N ARG A 55 -3.16 -9.54 5.90
CA ARG A 55 -2.41 -8.69 6.85
C ARG A 55 -2.64 -7.21 6.54
N VAL A 56 -2.58 -6.85 5.25
CA VAL A 56 -2.81 -5.48 4.78
C VAL A 56 -4.22 -5.03 5.15
N VAL A 57 -5.24 -5.81 4.79
CA VAL A 57 -6.65 -5.55 5.15
C VAL A 57 -6.84 -5.39 6.66
N ALA A 58 -6.27 -6.29 7.48
CA ALA A 58 -6.43 -6.21 8.93
C ALA A 58 -5.77 -4.96 9.54
N ALA A 59 -4.66 -4.50 8.98
CA ALA A 59 -4.02 -3.26 9.41
C ALA A 59 -4.84 -2.04 9.00
N ASN A 60 -5.34 -2.02 7.76
CA ASN A 60 -6.20 -0.98 7.23
C ASN A 60 -7.49 -0.83 8.05
N ASP A 61 -8.22 -1.93 8.28
CA ASP A 61 -9.41 -1.99 9.12
C ASP A 61 -9.15 -1.42 10.52
N ARG A 62 -7.97 -1.68 11.09
CA ARG A 62 -7.57 -1.16 12.40
C ARG A 62 -7.34 0.34 12.38
N ILE A 63 -6.67 0.86 11.35
CA ILE A 63 -6.41 2.30 11.17
C ILE A 63 -7.75 3.04 11.13
N PHE A 64 -8.63 2.65 10.21
CA PHE A 64 -9.90 3.33 9.99
C PHE A 64 -10.99 2.94 10.99
N GLY A 65 -10.82 1.85 11.75
CA GLY A 65 -11.83 1.38 12.71
C GLY A 65 -13.10 0.85 12.05
N ILE A 66 -12.95 0.23 10.88
CA ILE A 66 -14.04 -0.29 10.06
C ILE A 66 -13.89 -1.80 9.83
N VAL A 67 -14.87 -2.37 9.15
CA VAL A 67 -14.74 -3.66 8.47
C VAL A 67 -14.83 -3.37 6.98
N SER A 68 -13.70 -3.48 6.27
CA SER A 68 -13.60 -3.21 4.84
C SER A 68 -14.57 -4.04 3.99
N GLY A 69 -14.95 -3.51 2.83
CA GLY A 69 -15.62 -4.27 1.78
C GLY A 69 -14.67 -5.28 1.10
N ALA A 70 -15.23 -6.16 0.27
CA ALA A 70 -14.38 -6.99 -0.60
C ALA A 70 -13.89 -6.15 -1.78
N VAL A 71 -12.66 -6.41 -2.24
CA VAL A 71 -12.03 -5.74 -3.38
C VAL A 71 -11.40 -6.76 -4.34
N ASN A 72 -11.23 -6.34 -5.57
CA ASN A 72 -10.45 -7.02 -6.58
C ASN A 72 -9.17 -6.22 -6.82
N VAL A 73 -8.04 -6.91 -6.96
CA VAL A 73 -6.75 -6.28 -7.23
C VAL A 73 -6.13 -6.91 -8.46
N ILE A 74 -5.65 -6.10 -9.40
CA ILE A 74 -4.85 -6.58 -10.52
C ILE A 74 -3.41 -6.10 -10.43
N VAL A 75 -2.46 -7.02 -10.62
CA VAL A 75 -1.04 -6.71 -10.83
C VAL A 75 -0.73 -6.70 -12.32
N PHE A 76 -0.35 -5.54 -12.86
CA PHE A 76 0.00 -5.39 -14.28
C PHE A 76 1.07 -4.30 -14.50
N ALA A 77 1.53 -4.13 -15.75
CA ALA A 77 2.48 -3.08 -16.08
C ALA A 77 1.81 -1.70 -16.25
N LEU A 78 1.34 -1.12 -15.15
CA LEU A 78 0.76 0.23 -15.13
C LEU A 78 1.78 1.25 -15.69
N GLY A 79 1.37 2.05 -16.67
CA GLY A 79 2.26 2.96 -17.40
C GLY A 79 3.41 2.26 -18.16
N GLY A 80 3.31 0.95 -18.40
CA GLY A 80 4.38 0.13 -19.00
C GLY A 80 5.55 -0.15 -18.05
N ARG A 81 5.38 0.07 -16.74
CA ARG A 81 6.42 -0.13 -15.70
C ARG A 81 6.26 -1.47 -14.99
N THR A 82 7.37 -2.06 -14.56
CA THR A 82 7.40 -3.32 -13.78
C THR A 82 8.33 -3.24 -12.57
N ASP A 83 8.70 -2.04 -12.16
CA ASP A 83 9.49 -1.70 -10.98
C ASP A 83 8.66 -1.01 -9.90
N GLY A 84 7.33 -1.00 -10.06
CA GLY A 84 6.38 -0.35 -9.17
C GLY A 84 6.34 1.17 -9.29
N THR A 85 7.10 1.80 -10.18
CA THR A 85 7.09 3.28 -10.35
C THR A 85 5.87 3.79 -11.10
N GLY A 86 5.06 2.89 -11.68
CA GLY A 86 3.78 3.25 -12.28
C GLY A 86 2.72 3.65 -11.26
N GLY A 87 2.93 3.36 -9.97
CA GLY A 87 1.97 3.66 -8.90
C GLY A 87 0.84 2.63 -8.81
N ALA A 88 -0.31 3.07 -8.34
CA ALA A 88 -1.56 2.33 -8.36
C ALA A 88 -2.72 3.29 -8.67
N ASP A 89 -3.90 2.74 -8.93
CA ASP A 89 -5.09 3.51 -9.35
C ASP A 89 -6.38 2.76 -9.00
N HIS A 90 -7.48 3.50 -8.92
CA HIS A 90 -8.85 3.00 -8.81
C HIS A 90 -9.85 4.10 -9.18
N MET A 91 -11.15 3.77 -9.29
CA MET A 91 -12.14 4.67 -9.89
C MET A 91 -12.92 5.55 -8.91
N ALA A 92 -12.85 5.28 -7.60
CA ALA A 92 -13.65 6.01 -6.60
C ALA A 92 -13.21 5.70 -5.16
N CYS A 93 -13.39 6.62 -4.22
CA CYS A 93 -12.99 6.42 -2.82
C CYS A 93 -13.89 5.49 -1.99
N ASP A 94 -14.45 4.42 -2.57
CA ASP A 94 -15.31 3.47 -1.86
C ASP A 94 -15.15 2.03 -2.37
N PHE A 95 -15.52 1.05 -1.54
CA PHE A 95 -15.40 -0.38 -1.90
C PHE A 95 -16.32 -0.83 -3.04
N VAL A 96 -17.34 -0.06 -3.40
CA VAL A 96 -18.34 -0.47 -4.41
C VAL A 96 -17.89 -0.08 -5.81
N ASN A 97 -17.47 1.17 -5.97
CA ASN A 97 -17.09 1.77 -7.24
C ASN A 97 -15.56 1.82 -7.41
N GLY A 98 -14.81 1.88 -6.31
CA GLY A 98 -13.34 1.85 -6.26
C GLY A 98 -12.75 0.48 -5.92
N GLY A 99 -13.57 -0.50 -5.57
CA GLY A 99 -13.11 -1.84 -5.19
C GLY A 99 -12.44 -2.65 -6.30
N SER A 100 -12.18 -2.06 -7.48
CA SER A 100 -11.31 -2.60 -8.53
C SER A 100 -10.00 -1.83 -8.55
N ILE A 101 -9.02 -2.33 -7.82
CA ILE A 101 -7.73 -1.68 -7.58
C ILE A 101 -6.69 -2.17 -8.61
N GLU A 102 -5.98 -1.23 -9.20
CA GLU A 102 -4.93 -1.42 -10.19
C GLU A 102 -3.55 -1.18 -9.56
N VAL A 103 -2.69 -2.20 -9.51
CA VAL A 103 -1.36 -2.10 -8.89
C VAL A 103 -0.26 -2.34 -9.91
N CYS A 104 0.71 -1.42 -9.99
CA CYS A 104 1.91 -1.60 -10.80
C CYS A 104 2.72 -2.80 -10.28
N ALA A 105 3.08 -3.71 -11.19
CA ALA A 105 4.02 -4.78 -10.91
C ALA A 105 5.37 -4.22 -10.45
N ALA A 106 6.00 -4.89 -9.49
CA ALA A 106 7.32 -4.55 -8.96
C ALA A 106 8.15 -5.83 -8.80
N PHE A 107 8.81 -6.25 -9.88
CA PHE A 107 9.51 -7.53 -9.93
C PHE A 107 10.62 -7.61 -8.89
N GLY A 108 10.57 -8.65 -8.05
CA GLY A 108 11.53 -8.84 -6.95
C GLY A 108 11.31 -7.92 -5.75
N ALA A 109 10.27 -7.07 -5.75
CA ALA A 109 9.94 -6.15 -4.68
C ALA A 109 8.48 -6.33 -4.19
N PRO A 110 8.14 -7.49 -3.60
CA PRO A 110 6.75 -7.79 -3.19
C PRO A 110 6.20 -6.79 -2.17
N ALA A 111 7.02 -6.29 -1.25
CA ALA A 111 6.61 -5.26 -0.29
C ALA A 111 6.15 -3.97 -0.97
N ARG A 112 6.71 -3.62 -2.14
CA ARG A 112 6.27 -2.46 -2.92
C ARG A 112 4.88 -2.69 -3.50
N VAL A 113 4.58 -3.91 -3.98
CA VAL A 113 3.24 -4.27 -4.47
C VAL A 113 2.21 -4.20 -3.33
N SER A 114 2.53 -4.73 -2.14
CA SER A 114 1.66 -4.61 -0.96
C SER A 114 1.45 -3.16 -0.53
N ALA A 115 2.49 -2.31 -0.61
CA ALA A 115 2.39 -0.90 -0.24
C ALA A 115 1.52 -0.10 -1.22
N LEU A 116 1.66 -0.34 -2.52
CA LEU A 116 0.78 0.23 -3.54
C LEU A 116 -0.67 -0.20 -3.33
N PHE A 117 -0.90 -1.49 -3.07
CA PHE A 117 -2.24 -1.98 -2.72
C PHE A 117 -2.81 -1.29 -1.48
N GLU A 118 -2.01 -1.12 -0.42
CA GLU A 118 -2.49 -0.49 0.81
C GLU A 118 -2.85 0.99 0.64
N ALA A 119 -2.13 1.72 -0.20
CA ALA A 119 -2.47 3.11 -0.52
C ALA A 119 -3.90 3.18 -1.07
N GLU A 120 -4.21 2.41 -2.12
CA GLU A 120 -5.54 2.41 -2.75
C GLU A 120 -6.63 1.79 -1.85
N LEU A 121 -6.28 0.77 -1.06
CA LEU A 121 -7.22 0.18 -0.10
C LEU A 121 -7.62 1.21 0.98
N SER A 122 -6.66 2.00 1.45
CA SER A 122 -6.92 3.09 2.40
C SER A 122 -7.90 4.11 1.83
N GLU A 123 -7.80 4.41 0.55
CA GLU A 123 -8.69 5.33 -0.14
C GLU A 123 -10.12 4.79 -0.25
N CYS A 124 -10.28 3.49 -0.49
CA CYS A 124 -11.58 2.82 -0.39
C CYS A 124 -12.17 2.91 1.03
N SER A 125 -11.32 2.81 2.06
CA SER A 125 -11.71 2.90 3.47
C SER A 125 -12.08 4.31 3.93
N MET A 126 -11.58 5.34 3.25
CA MET A 126 -11.91 6.73 3.55
C MET A 126 -13.37 7.08 3.23
N GLY A 127 -13.95 6.44 2.21
CA GLY A 127 -15.31 6.74 1.77
C GLY A 127 -15.45 8.11 1.09
N GLY A 128 -16.56 8.31 0.38
CA GLY A 128 -16.91 9.61 -0.19
C GLY A 128 -15.93 10.05 -1.29
N ARG A 129 -15.30 11.22 -1.10
CA ARG A 129 -14.38 11.85 -2.08
C ARG A 129 -13.04 12.24 -1.48
N LEU A 130 -12.72 11.78 -0.28
CA LEU A 130 -11.50 12.21 0.42
C LEU A 130 -10.23 11.82 -0.33
N CYS A 131 -10.22 10.69 -1.04
CA CYS A 131 -9.08 10.28 -1.86
C CYS A 131 -8.82 11.19 -3.08
N GLU A 132 -9.79 11.99 -3.53
CA GLU A 132 -9.62 12.89 -4.68
C GLU A 132 -8.95 14.22 -4.31
N VAL A 133 -8.54 14.40 -3.05
CA VAL A 133 -7.97 15.64 -2.52
C VAL A 133 -6.67 15.40 -1.76
N SER A 134 -5.87 16.45 -1.59
CA SER A 134 -4.50 16.34 -1.06
C SER A 134 -4.42 15.73 0.35
N THR A 135 -5.45 15.91 1.18
CA THR A 135 -5.48 15.35 2.54
C THR A 135 -5.71 13.84 2.56
N GLY A 136 -6.51 13.30 1.63
CA GLY A 136 -6.70 11.86 1.48
C GLY A 136 -5.47 11.19 0.87
N GLU A 137 -4.92 11.74 -0.20
CA GLU A 137 -3.68 11.25 -0.82
C GLU A 137 -2.51 11.21 0.18
N ALA A 138 -2.35 12.25 1.01
CA ALA A 138 -1.33 12.21 2.07
C ALA A 138 -1.62 11.13 3.12
N LEU A 139 -2.90 10.94 3.49
CA LEU A 139 -3.30 9.94 4.47
C LEU A 139 -3.09 8.50 3.95
N SER A 140 -3.45 8.21 2.69
CA SER A 140 -3.32 6.88 2.09
C SER A 140 -1.84 6.47 2.02
N ARG A 141 -0.97 7.41 1.66
CA ARG A 141 0.49 7.21 1.67
C ARG A 141 1.07 6.99 3.05
N TRP A 142 0.56 7.67 4.08
CA TRP A 142 0.94 7.38 5.47
C TRP A 142 0.50 5.99 5.92
N CYS A 143 -0.68 5.53 5.52
CA CYS A 143 -1.14 4.16 5.76
C CYS A 143 -0.20 3.15 5.10
N ALA A 144 0.11 3.33 3.81
CA ALA A 144 1.05 2.47 3.10
C ALA A 144 2.45 2.47 3.75
N ALA A 145 2.96 3.63 4.19
CA ALA A 145 4.25 3.73 4.85
C ALA A 145 4.30 2.96 6.19
N VAL A 146 3.24 3.04 7.00
CA VAL A 146 3.15 2.32 8.28
C VAL A 146 2.95 0.82 8.07
N VAL A 147 2.08 0.41 7.15
CA VAL A 147 1.70 -0.99 6.96
C VAL A 147 2.78 -1.78 6.23
N SER A 148 3.56 -1.13 5.37
CA SER A 148 4.53 -1.81 4.49
C SER A 148 5.96 -1.32 4.69
N ASP A 149 6.31 -0.92 5.93
CA ASP A 149 7.67 -0.55 6.34
C ASP A 149 8.34 0.46 5.38
N ASN A 150 7.55 1.46 4.97
CA ASN A 150 7.94 2.52 4.05
C ASN A 150 8.53 2.03 2.71
N ALA A 151 8.01 0.93 2.15
CA ALA A 151 8.44 0.38 0.86
C ALA A 151 8.24 1.34 -0.35
N LEU A 152 7.55 2.46 -0.17
CA LEU A 152 7.35 3.53 -1.15
C LEU A 152 8.16 4.81 -0.82
N GLY A 153 9.21 4.71 0.00
CA GLY A 153 9.98 5.88 0.42
C GLY A 153 10.58 6.70 -0.73
N ASP A 154 10.75 6.12 -1.93
CA ASP A 154 11.19 6.80 -3.14
C ASP A 154 10.10 7.66 -3.82
N PHE A 155 8.84 7.54 -3.42
CA PHE A 155 7.75 8.42 -3.87
C PHE A 155 7.72 9.77 -3.14
N ALA A 156 8.67 10.05 -2.24
CA ALA A 156 8.63 11.20 -1.33
C ALA A 156 8.29 12.54 -2.00
N THR A 157 7.32 13.26 -1.43
CA THR A 157 6.79 14.54 -1.91
C THR A 157 7.05 15.71 -0.96
N ALA A 158 7.25 15.48 0.34
CA ALA A 158 7.61 16.53 1.29
C ALA A 158 8.89 17.32 0.91
N PRO A 159 9.94 16.71 0.33
CA PRO A 159 11.07 17.47 -0.20
C PRO A 159 10.69 18.41 -1.36
N ILE A 160 9.73 18.02 -2.19
CA ILE A 160 9.21 18.84 -3.31
C ILE A 160 8.45 20.05 -2.76
N TRP A 161 7.59 19.83 -1.76
CA TRP A 161 6.90 20.90 -1.05
C TRP A 161 7.87 21.91 -0.42
N GLN A 162 8.89 21.44 0.29
CA GLN A 162 9.92 22.32 0.86
C GLN A 162 10.65 23.11 -0.23
N ALA A 163 11.02 22.47 -1.34
CA ALA A 163 11.70 23.11 -2.46
C ALA A 163 10.84 24.18 -3.17
N ALA A 164 9.52 24.04 -3.14
CA ALA A 164 8.55 25.01 -3.66
C ALA A 164 8.33 26.22 -2.74
N GLY A 165 9.08 26.34 -1.64
CA GLY A 165 8.95 27.42 -0.66
C GLY A 165 7.93 27.13 0.44
N ALA A 166 7.54 25.86 0.62
CA ALA A 166 6.61 25.40 1.64
C ALA A 166 5.26 26.16 1.66
N PRO A 167 4.50 26.20 0.54
CA PRO A 167 3.19 26.83 0.52
C PRO A 167 2.21 26.18 1.51
N ASP A 168 1.28 26.98 2.04
CA ASP A 168 0.30 26.55 3.04
C ASP A 168 -0.85 25.75 2.41
N PHE A 169 -0.73 24.42 2.50
CA PHE A 169 -1.82 23.47 2.28
C PHE A 169 -2.32 22.84 3.59
N VAL A 170 -1.98 23.45 4.74
CA VAL A 170 -2.52 23.04 6.04
C VAL A 170 -3.87 23.69 6.28
N ASN A 171 -4.01 24.96 5.91
CA ASN A 171 -5.26 25.71 6.02
C ASN A 171 -6.19 25.55 4.81
N ILE A 172 -5.73 24.89 3.74
CA ILE A 172 -6.47 24.73 2.48
C ILE A 172 -6.31 23.30 1.99
N THR A 173 -7.43 22.67 1.64
CA THR A 173 -7.45 21.37 0.95
C THR A 173 -7.39 21.62 -0.54
N ASP A 174 -6.35 21.12 -1.19
CA ASP A 174 -6.23 21.18 -2.65
C ASP A 174 -7.22 20.18 -3.26
N PRO A 175 -8.13 20.59 -4.16
CA PRO A 175 -9.17 19.73 -4.72
C PRO A 175 -8.62 18.73 -5.76
N THR A 176 -7.39 18.26 -5.57
CA THR A 176 -6.73 17.21 -6.33
C THR A 176 -5.71 16.49 -5.45
N ASP A 177 -5.61 15.19 -5.68
CA ASP A 177 -4.60 14.22 -5.25
C ASP A 177 -3.31 14.27 -6.09
N ARG A 178 -3.33 14.88 -7.28
CA ARG A 178 -2.22 14.80 -8.25
C ARG A 178 -1.13 15.84 -8.05
N ASN A 179 -1.28 16.76 -7.11
CA ASN A 179 -0.32 17.83 -6.89
C ASN A 179 0.71 17.42 -5.83
N PRO A 180 1.96 17.11 -6.21
CA PRO A 180 2.98 16.65 -5.26
C PRO A 180 3.35 17.72 -4.21
N ILE A 181 3.06 19.00 -4.46
CA ILE A 181 3.35 20.06 -3.49
C ILE A 181 2.33 20.04 -2.34
N SER A 182 1.04 19.90 -2.64
CA SER A 182 0.00 19.84 -1.60
C SER A 182 0.05 18.51 -0.86
N THR A 183 0.25 17.40 -1.57
CA THR A 183 0.52 16.09 -0.96
C THR A 183 1.75 16.13 -0.06
N GLY A 184 2.86 16.72 -0.52
CA GLY A 184 4.08 16.84 0.28
C GLY A 184 3.91 17.65 1.55
N CYS A 185 3.08 18.71 1.52
CA CYS A 185 2.69 19.45 2.72
C CYS A 185 1.96 18.54 3.70
N GLY A 186 0.97 17.77 3.21
CA GLY A 186 0.21 16.82 4.01
C GLY A 186 1.08 15.72 4.62
N MET A 187 1.99 15.14 3.85
CA MET A 187 2.93 14.12 4.33
C MET A 187 3.78 14.64 5.49
N ALA A 188 4.39 15.82 5.33
CA ALA A 188 5.21 16.44 6.37
C ALA A 188 4.38 16.85 7.61
N PHE A 189 3.15 17.35 7.40
CA PHE A 189 2.27 17.72 8.49
C PHE A 189 1.83 16.52 9.32
N LEU A 190 1.45 15.41 8.67
CA LEU A 190 1.10 14.18 9.35
C LEU A 190 2.32 13.59 10.09
N SER A 191 3.52 13.60 9.50
CA SER A 191 4.77 13.27 10.21
C SER A 191 4.90 14.04 11.52
N TRP A 192 4.72 15.36 11.46
CA TRP A 192 4.79 16.22 12.63
C TRP A 192 3.71 15.90 13.66
N LEU A 193 2.45 15.80 13.24
CA LEU A 193 1.32 15.53 14.13
C LEU A 193 1.48 14.19 14.85
N LEU A 194 1.95 13.16 14.15
CA LEU A 194 2.27 11.86 14.73
C LEU A 194 3.45 11.93 15.70
N SER A 195 4.47 12.75 15.42
CA SER A 195 5.61 12.97 16.34
C SER A 195 5.21 13.62 17.67
N LEU A 196 4.05 14.29 17.73
CA LEU A 196 3.48 14.83 18.97
C LEU A 196 2.82 13.74 19.84
N GLY A 197 2.79 12.49 19.38
CA GLY A 197 2.22 11.35 20.09
C GLY A 197 0.80 10.97 19.68
N HIS A 198 0.24 11.63 18.65
CA HIS A 198 -1.03 11.19 18.05
C HIS A 198 -0.81 9.96 17.19
N SER A 199 -1.75 9.03 17.22
CA SER A 199 -1.69 7.82 16.40
C SER A 199 -2.25 8.06 15.00
N LEU A 200 -1.78 7.26 14.02
CA LEU A 200 -2.34 7.26 12.67
C LEU A 200 -3.83 6.90 12.69
N ASN A 201 -4.27 6.05 13.60
CA ASN A 201 -5.69 5.67 13.74
C ASN A 201 -6.55 6.87 14.13
N GLU A 202 -6.09 7.71 15.06
CA GLU A 202 -6.80 8.94 15.45
C GLU A 202 -6.84 9.91 14.28
N ALA A 203 -5.71 10.12 13.60
CA ALA A 203 -5.62 11.01 12.46
C ALA A 203 -6.54 10.58 11.30
N ALA A 204 -6.50 9.29 10.93
CA ALA A 204 -7.29 8.76 9.83
C ALA A 204 -8.79 8.92 10.08
N ARG A 205 -9.27 8.53 11.26
CA ARG A 205 -10.71 8.59 11.61
C ARG A 205 -11.22 10.03 11.72
N ALA A 206 -10.42 10.92 12.28
CA ALA A 206 -10.74 12.34 12.34
C ALA A 206 -10.80 12.94 10.92
N MET A 207 -9.84 12.62 10.05
CA MET A 207 -9.83 13.12 8.67
C MET A 207 -11.02 12.61 7.86
N VAL A 208 -11.37 11.32 7.98
CA VAL A 208 -12.60 10.78 7.37
C VAL A 208 -13.85 11.52 7.84
N THR A 209 -13.93 11.84 9.13
CA THR A 209 -15.06 12.60 9.69
C THR A 209 -15.14 14.03 9.14
N LEU A 210 -13.98 14.67 8.91
CA LEU A 210 -13.90 16.00 8.32
C LEU A 210 -14.25 16.01 6.82
N GLY A 211 -14.06 14.90 6.11
CA GLY A 211 -14.41 14.73 4.71
C GLY A 211 -13.50 15.50 3.74
N ASP A 212 -13.92 15.56 2.48
CA ASP A 212 -13.16 16.14 1.34
C ASP A 212 -13.01 17.66 1.38
N THR A 213 -13.80 18.35 2.21
CA THR A 213 -13.63 19.79 2.50
C THR A 213 -12.80 20.07 3.76
N GLY A 214 -12.45 19.02 4.51
CA GLY A 214 -11.72 19.12 5.76
C GLY A 214 -10.26 19.48 5.57
N THR A 215 -9.72 20.37 6.40
CA THR A 215 -8.32 20.82 6.33
C THR A 215 -7.46 20.14 7.40
N LEU A 216 -6.14 20.11 7.18
CA LEU A 216 -5.19 19.61 8.19
C LEU A 216 -5.16 20.49 9.44
N ALA A 217 -5.47 21.78 9.31
CA ALA A 217 -5.65 22.67 10.45
C ALA A 217 -6.83 22.25 11.34
N GLN A 218 -7.94 21.81 10.74
CA GLN A 218 -9.09 21.27 11.48
C GLN A 218 -8.74 19.92 12.12
N LEU A 219 -7.99 19.06 11.42
CA LEU A 219 -7.47 17.82 11.99
C LEU A 219 -6.62 18.08 13.24
N TYR A 220 -5.69 19.03 13.16
CA TYR A 220 -4.88 19.44 14.32
C TYR A 220 -5.73 19.95 15.48
N ALA A 221 -6.76 20.74 15.19
CA ALA A 221 -7.66 21.24 16.23
C ALA A 221 -8.42 20.11 16.93
N GLU A 222 -8.92 19.14 16.16
CA GLU A 222 -9.62 17.96 16.68
C GLU A 222 -8.70 17.12 17.59
N LEU A 223 -7.48 16.83 17.16
CA LEU A 223 -6.59 15.93 17.91
C LEU A 223 -5.91 16.60 19.10
N THR A 224 -5.59 17.89 19.01
CA THR A 224 -4.81 18.58 20.05
C THR A 224 -5.67 19.42 21.00
N GLY A 225 -6.90 19.74 20.62
CA GLY A 225 -7.75 20.71 21.31
C GLY A 225 -7.31 22.17 21.16
N ASN A 226 -6.25 22.45 20.39
CA ASN A 226 -5.80 23.82 20.10
C ASN A 226 -6.62 24.44 18.94
N PRO A 227 -6.61 25.78 18.78
CA PRO A 227 -7.30 26.41 17.66
C PRO A 227 -6.69 26.00 16.30
N ALA A 228 -7.54 25.74 15.31
CA ALA A 228 -7.11 25.44 13.93
C ALA A 228 -6.19 26.53 13.35
N THR A 229 -6.45 27.80 13.69
CA THR A 229 -5.63 28.94 13.26
C THR A 229 -4.18 28.90 13.76
N ALA A 230 -3.87 28.08 14.77
CA ALA A 230 -2.50 27.91 15.28
C ALA A 230 -1.73 26.79 14.58
N ALA A 231 -2.40 25.95 13.77
CA ALA A 231 -1.82 24.75 13.18
C ALA A 231 -0.61 25.07 12.29
N TRP A 232 -0.79 26.01 11.34
CA TRP A 232 0.25 26.37 10.38
C TRP A 232 1.49 26.97 11.05
N ASP A 233 1.31 27.97 11.91
CA ASP A 233 2.44 28.64 12.57
C ASP A 233 3.25 27.68 13.46
N THR A 234 2.56 26.78 14.16
CA THR A 234 3.19 25.78 15.03
C THR A 234 3.94 24.73 14.18
N PHE A 235 3.32 24.26 13.10
CA PHE A 235 3.96 23.35 12.16
C PHE A 235 5.20 23.97 11.50
N CYS A 236 5.10 25.20 10.98
CA CYS A 236 6.24 25.92 10.41
C CYS A 236 7.36 26.11 11.42
N THR A 237 7.03 26.43 12.67
CA THR A 237 8.03 26.51 13.75
C THR A 237 8.75 25.18 13.94
N ALA A 238 8.02 24.06 13.92
CA ALA A 238 8.61 22.73 14.01
C ALA A 238 9.50 22.38 12.81
N VAL A 239 9.04 22.71 11.59
CA VAL A 239 9.83 22.52 10.35
C VAL A 239 11.12 23.33 10.36
N HIS A 240 11.09 24.59 10.80
CA HIS A 240 12.30 25.41 10.94
C HIS A 240 13.27 24.92 12.02
N ALA A 241 12.77 24.17 13.01
CA ALA A 241 13.59 23.60 14.06
C ALA A 241 14.27 22.28 13.65
N LEU A 242 13.96 21.71 12.48
CA LEU A 242 14.60 20.49 11.99
C LEU A 242 16.11 20.70 11.81
N PRO A 243 16.96 19.76 12.26
CA PRO A 243 18.41 19.89 12.16
C PRO A 243 18.92 19.75 10.73
N THR A 244 18.12 19.16 9.84
CA THR A 244 18.45 18.89 8.44
C THR A 244 17.31 19.33 7.53
N LYS A 245 17.63 19.51 6.24
CA LYS A 245 16.61 19.67 5.21
C LYS A 245 15.68 18.45 5.15
N ILE A 246 14.46 18.65 4.69
CA ILE A 246 13.49 17.59 4.48
C ILE A 246 13.94 16.78 3.27
N THR A 247 14.26 15.50 3.48
CA THR A 247 14.70 14.58 2.42
C THR A 247 13.79 13.37 2.25
N THR A 248 12.76 13.24 3.10
CA THR A 248 11.80 12.14 3.12
C THR A 248 10.41 12.69 3.45
N ASP A 249 9.37 11.86 3.29
CA ASP A 249 8.00 12.15 3.73
C ASP A 249 7.80 12.04 5.25
N ASP A 250 8.80 11.55 5.98
CA ASP A 250 8.80 11.46 7.44
C ASP A 250 9.92 12.30 8.07
N PRO A 251 9.89 13.65 7.92
CA PRO A 251 10.94 14.51 8.44
C PRO A 251 11.01 14.56 9.98
N PHE A 252 9.95 14.18 10.68
CA PHE A 252 9.89 14.15 12.15
C PHE A 252 10.08 12.75 12.73
N THR A 253 10.48 11.76 11.92
CA THR A 253 10.79 10.39 12.36
C THR A 253 9.65 9.72 13.13
N ALA A 254 8.43 9.93 12.66
CA ALA A 254 7.21 9.46 13.29
C ALA A 254 6.80 8.03 12.86
N LEU A 255 7.40 7.48 11.80
CA LEU A 255 7.16 6.09 11.45
C LEU A 255 7.56 5.17 12.61
N PRO A 256 6.69 4.22 13.01
CA PRO A 256 6.99 3.31 14.10
C PRO A 256 8.21 2.46 13.72
N MET A 257 9.16 2.32 14.64
CA MET A 257 10.26 1.37 14.43
C MET A 257 9.68 -0.05 14.30
N PRO A 258 10.30 -0.96 13.52
CA PRO A 258 9.78 -2.32 13.28
C PRO A 258 9.41 -3.11 14.55
N ALA A 259 10.07 -2.85 15.68
CA ALA A 259 9.78 -3.50 16.96
C ALA A 259 8.45 -3.07 17.61
N GLN A 260 7.92 -1.90 17.26
CA GLN A 260 6.74 -1.29 17.88
C GLN A 260 5.43 -1.82 17.28
N LEU A 261 5.45 -2.20 15.99
CA LEU A 261 4.36 -2.91 15.31
C LEU A 261 4.11 -4.31 15.90
N ALA A 262 5.16 -4.97 16.41
CA ALA A 262 5.05 -6.29 17.06
C ALA A 262 4.46 -6.22 18.48
N LEU A 263 4.66 -5.12 19.21
CA LEU A 263 4.21 -4.95 20.60
C LEU A 263 2.79 -4.36 20.74
N HIS A 264 2.31 -3.60 19.75
CA HIS A 264 0.93 -3.09 19.70
C HIS A 264 -0.06 -4.07 19.06
N ASN A 265 0.29 -5.34 19.02
CA ASN A 265 -0.64 -6.42 18.70
C ASN A 265 -1.10 -7.09 20.01
N PRO A 266 -2.05 -6.52 20.78
CA PRO A 266 -2.68 -7.24 21.89
C PRO A 266 -3.72 -8.21 21.30
N GLY A 267 -3.24 -9.06 20.39
CA GLY A 267 -3.90 -10.28 20.00
C GLY A 267 -2.83 -11.32 20.19
N THR A 268 -2.85 -12.00 21.33
CA THR A 268 -2.32 -13.36 21.37
C THR A 268 -2.97 -14.09 20.22
N ALA A 269 -2.23 -14.26 19.13
CA ALA A 269 -2.47 -15.35 18.23
C ALA A 269 -2.28 -16.60 19.10
N GLU A 270 -3.38 -17.03 19.72
CA GLU A 270 -3.58 -18.43 20.03
C GLU A 270 -3.11 -19.21 18.80
N PRO A 271 -2.31 -20.28 18.95
CA PRO A 271 -1.89 -21.08 17.83
C PRO A 271 -3.15 -21.68 17.21
N VAL A 272 -3.67 -21.02 16.18
CA VAL A 272 -4.68 -21.60 15.31
C VAL A 272 -4.03 -22.84 14.71
N ASP A 273 -4.62 -23.97 15.06
CA ASP A 273 -4.24 -25.29 14.63
C ASP A 273 -3.87 -25.26 13.15
N ALA A 274 -2.60 -25.53 12.83
CA ALA A 274 -2.07 -25.49 11.47
C ALA A 274 -2.81 -26.47 10.53
N ALA A 275 -3.66 -27.34 11.09
CA ALA A 275 -4.52 -28.29 10.39
C ALA A 275 -5.75 -27.69 9.68
N LEU A 276 -6.08 -26.40 9.87
CA LEU A 276 -7.25 -25.76 9.22
C LEU A 276 -6.91 -24.69 8.18
N ARG A 277 -5.63 -24.49 7.84
CA ARG A 277 -5.29 -23.63 6.70
C ARG A 277 -5.73 -24.35 5.41
N PRO A 278 -6.60 -23.74 4.57
CA PRO A 278 -6.80 -24.27 3.23
C PRO A 278 -5.42 -24.34 2.55
N ALA A 279 -5.17 -25.45 1.84
CA ALA A 279 -3.92 -25.62 1.11
C ALA A 279 -3.70 -24.40 0.20
N PRO A 280 -2.46 -23.87 0.07
CA PRO A 280 -2.19 -22.77 -0.85
C PRO A 280 -2.71 -23.13 -2.23
N ASP A 281 -3.39 -22.18 -2.88
CA ASP A 281 -3.93 -22.36 -4.22
C ASP A 281 -2.81 -22.93 -5.12
N PRO A 282 -3.03 -24.05 -5.85
CA PRO A 282 -2.01 -24.70 -6.66
C PRO A 282 -1.31 -23.75 -7.66
N VAL A 283 -1.95 -22.63 -8.00
CA VAL A 283 -1.38 -21.55 -8.83
C VAL A 283 -0.15 -20.90 -8.18
N CYS A 284 -0.13 -20.73 -6.85
CA CYS A 284 0.98 -20.13 -6.11
C CYS A 284 1.98 -21.15 -5.55
N GLN A 285 1.71 -22.45 -5.72
CA GLN A 285 2.67 -23.50 -5.43
C GLN A 285 3.60 -23.70 -6.64
N ILE A 286 4.53 -22.76 -6.84
CA ILE A 286 5.62 -23.01 -7.79
C ILE A 286 6.49 -24.13 -7.21
N ARG A 287 6.30 -25.35 -7.72
CA ARG A 287 7.22 -26.47 -7.48
C ARG A 287 8.59 -25.99 -7.91
N SER A 288 9.50 -25.82 -6.95
CA SER A 288 10.91 -25.71 -7.27
C SER A 288 11.28 -27.04 -7.94
N HIS A 289 11.38 -27.03 -9.27
CA HIS A 289 12.17 -28.04 -9.95
C HIS A 289 13.60 -27.76 -9.51
N ARG A 290 13.99 -28.37 -8.37
CA ARG A 290 15.38 -28.61 -8.03
C ARG A 290 15.94 -29.33 -9.25
N LEU A 291 16.71 -28.61 -10.06
CA LEU A 291 17.61 -29.21 -11.03
C LEU A 291 18.51 -30.13 -10.20
N LEU A 292 18.17 -31.41 -10.16
CA LEU A 292 19.11 -32.44 -9.75
C LEU A 292 20.25 -32.34 -10.77
N ALA A 293 21.47 -32.18 -10.24
CA ALA A 293 22.67 -32.14 -11.05
C ALA A 293 22.66 -33.33 -12.01
N ALA A 294 22.97 -33.07 -13.28
CA ALA A 294 23.26 -34.13 -14.23
C ALA A 294 24.39 -34.99 -13.63
N ASP A 295 24.13 -36.29 -13.49
CA ASP A 295 25.16 -37.29 -13.31
C ASP A 295 26.15 -37.15 -14.47
N LEU A 296 27.33 -36.60 -14.15
CA LEU A 296 28.50 -36.71 -15.01
C LEU A 296 29.01 -38.14 -14.86
N ASP A 297 28.44 -39.06 -15.63
CA ASP A 297 29.08 -40.33 -15.94
C ASP A 297 30.33 -40.03 -16.77
N TYR A 298 31.48 -40.19 -16.14
CA TYR A 298 32.78 -40.24 -16.80
C TYR A 298 33.05 -41.72 -17.13
N PRO A 299 33.09 -42.14 -18.41
CA PRO A 299 33.57 -43.46 -18.72
C PRO A 299 35.10 -43.47 -18.65
N ASP A 300 35.61 -44.23 -17.70
CA ASP A 300 36.96 -44.76 -17.75
C ASP A 300 37.09 -45.72 -18.94
N ASP A 301 38.27 -45.66 -19.55
CA ASP A 301 38.87 -46.64 -20.45
C ASP A 301 38.39 -46.67 -21.92
N LEU A 302 39.29 -46.25 -22.81
CA LEU A 302 39.74 -47.09 -23.92
C LEU A 302 41.03 -46.53 -24.51
N THR A 303 42.14 -47.07 -24.03
CA THR A 303 43.36 -47.18 -24.81
C THR A 303 43.14 -48.06 -26.05
N THR A 304 43.80 -47.68 -27.17
CA THR A 304 44.49 -48.49 -28.21
C THR A 304 44.02 -48.37 -29.69
N GLN A 305 45.02 -48.09 -30.55
CA GLN A 305 45.16 -48.38 -32.00
C GLN A 305 44.49 -47.46 -33.04
N LEU A 306 45.19 -46.39 -33.47
CA LEU A 306 46.05 -46.27 -34.67
C LEU A 306 46.45 -44.81 -34.89
#